data_AF-A0A171DPR7-F1
#
_entry.id   AF-A0A171DPR7-F1
#
_cell.length_a   1.000
_cell.length_b   1.000
_cell.length_c   1.000
_cell.angle_alpha   90.00
_cell.angle_beta   90.00
_cell.angle_gamma   90.00
#
_symmetry.space_group_name_H-M   'P 1'
#
loop_
_entity.id
_entity.type
_entity.pdbx_description
1 polymer ?
#
loop_
_entity_poly.entity_id
_entity_poly.type
_entity_poly.pdbx_seq_one_letter_code
_entity_poly.pdbx_strand_id
1 'polypeptide(L)'
;MTRDELGYFFRVVQGFAAALISASLTVRERANLLFLLDQLQPHHGLGALPGRELTRSVLVLARPQVTGEGVSFDARPVMQLVREKWPAAGIDLLLRLPDGTILGGELEHAPDDRPVVIRAQRPPKWLEVRPAAEWSQWDHLGAR
;
A
#
# COMPACT_ATOMS: atom_id res chain seq x y z
N MET A 1 -2.17 29.23 16.73
CA MET A 1 -2.23 28.18 15.70
C MET A 1 -1.83 28.80 14.38
N THR A 2 -0.75 28.34 13.75
CA THR A 2 -0.34 28.83 12.41
C THR A 2 -1.30 28.33 11.33
N ARG A 3 -1.23 28.93 10.13
CA ARG A 3 -2.05 28.51 8.98
C ARG A 3 -1.77 27.04 8.59
N ASP A 4 -0.53 26.60 8.76
CA ASP A 4 -0.10 25.24 8.42
C ASP A 4 -0.57 24.22 9.47
N GLU A 5 -0.46 24.55 10.76
CA GLU A 5 -1.02 23.75 11.87
C GLU A 5 -2.54 23.51 11.70
N LEU A 6 -3.29 24.55 11.32
CA LEU A 6 -4.73 24.44 11.05
C LEU A 6 -5.02 23.51 9.87
N GLY A 7 -4.17 23.53 8.85
CA GLY A 7 -4.24 22.60 7.72
C GLY A 7 -4.03 21.15 8.17
N TYR A 8 -3.00 20.87 8.95
CA TYR A 8 -2.74 19.52 9.47
C TYR A 8 -3.86 19.02 10.39
N PHE A 9 -4.35 19.88 11.29
CA PHE A 9 -5.46 19.55 12.18
C PHE A 9 -6.72 19.15 11.41
N PHE A 10 -7.13 19.92 10.39
CA PHE A 10 -8.30 19.55 9.59
C PHE A 10 -8.11 18.23 8.83
N ARG A 11 -6.91 17.96 8.31
CA ARG A 11 -6.62 16.69 7.64
C ARG A 11 -6.69 15.49 8.61
N VAL A 12 -6.18 15.64 9.83
CA VAL A 12 -6.31 14.61 10.88
C VAL A 12 -7.79 14.33 11.16
N VAL A 13 -8.59 15.37 11.40
CA VAL A 13 -10.02 15.22 11.71
C VAL A 13 -10.78 14.56 10.57
N GLN A 14 -10.52 14.96 9.32
CA GLN A 14 -11.13 14.37 8.13
C GLN A 14 -10.74 12.89 7.98
N GLY A 15 -9.45 12.56 8.08
CA GLY A 15 -8.97 11.18 7.98
C GLY A 15 -9.52 10.29 9.08
N PHE A 16 -9.54 10.78 10.33
CA PHE A 16 -10.12 10.08 11.46
C PHE A 16 -11.63 9.85 11.30
N ALA A 17 -12.38 10.87 10.88
CA ALA A 17 -13.81 10.75 10.66
C ALA A 17 -14.13 9.75 9.54
N ALA A 18 -13.40 9.80 8.42
CA ALA A 18 -13.55 8.85 7.31
C ALA A 18 -13.29 7.41 7.77
N ALA A 19 -12.23 7.19 8.55
CA ALA A 19 -11.88 5.89 9.11
C ALA A 19 -12.89 5.35 10.12
N LEU A 20 -13.45 6.23 10.97
CA LEU A 20 -14.51 5.87 11.91
C LEU A 20 -15.76 5.42 11.15
N ILE A 21 -16.12 6.15 10.09
CA ILE A 21 -17.27 5.86 9.23
C ILE A 21 -17.04 4.55 8.46
N SER A 22 -15.83 4.28 7.98
CA SER A 22 -15.49 3.05 7.24
C SER A 22 -15.17 1.85 8.13
N ALA A 23 -15.03 2.06 9.45
CA ALA A 23 -14.62 1.08 10.45
C ALA A 23 -13.28 0.36 10.18
N SER A 24 -12.42 0.88 9.31
CA SER A 24 -11.09 0.31 9.04
C SER A 24 -10.11 1.34 8.51
N LEU A 25 -8.89 1.37 9.06
CA LEU A 25 -7.73 2.05 8.49
C LEU A 25 -6.85 1.02 7.76
N THR A 26 -6.46 1.31 6.52
CA THR A 26 -5.36 0.56 5.89
C THR A 26 -4.03 0.85 6.58
N VAL A 27 -2.99 0.04 6.32
CA VAL A 27 -1.64 0.31 6.83
C VAL A 27 -1.17 1.69 6.37
N ARG A 28 -1.51 2.04 5.13
CA ARG A 28 -1.18 3.29 4.48
C ARG A 28 -1.86 4.49 5.15
N GLU A 29 -3.17 4.42 5.34
CA GLU A 29 -3.96 5.47 5.98
C GLU A 29 -3.52 5.69 7.43
N ARG A 30 -3.29 4.60 8.18
CA ARG A 30 -2.77 4.66 9.54
C ARG A 30 -1.41 5.36 9.59
N ALA A 31 -0.48 5.01 8.71
CA ALA A 31 0.85 5.61 8.69
C ALA A 31 0.81 7.11 8.37
N ASN A 32 -0.07 7.53 7.45
CA ASN A 32 -0.28 8.93 7.11
C ASN A 32 -0.96 9.71 8.25
N LEU A 33 -1.96 9.11 8.92
CA LEU A 33 -2.62 9.72 10.06
C LEU A 33 -1.63 9.95 11.21
N LEU A 34 -0.78 8.96 11.50
CA LEU A 34 0.28 9.10 12.50
C LEU A 34 1.25 10.24 12.14
N PHE A 35 1.59 10.40 10.86
CA PHE A 35 2.43 11.50 10.41
C PHE A 35 1.76 12.86 10.63
N LEU A 36 0.49 12.99 10.22
CA LEU A 36 -0.27 14.23 10.39
C LEU A 36 -0.42 14.60 11.89
N LEU A 37 -0.60 13.60 12.76
CA LEU A 37 -0.62 13.80 14.21
C LEU A 37 0.75 14.20 14.77
N ASP A 38 1.84 13.63 14.25
CA ASP A 38 3.21 13.99 14.61
C ASP A 38 3.52 15.46 14.26
N GLN A 39 2.99 15.99 13.14
CA GLN A 39 3.13 17.41 12.81
C GLN A 39 2.46 18.34 13.84
N LEU A 40 1.51 17.83 14.63
CA LEU A 40 0.83 18.57 15.70
C LEU A 40 1.52 18.41 17.06
N GLN A 41 2.48 17.49 17.21
CA GLN A 41 3.23 17.26 18.45
C GLN A 41 3.78 18.54 19.08
N PRO A 42 4.47 19.44 18.33
CA PRO A 42 5.13 20.60 18.93
C PRO A 42 4.18 21.54 19.70
N HIS A 43 2.88 21.46 19.44
CA HIS A 43 1.88 22.37 19.99
C HIS A 43 0.96 21.72 21.04
N HIS A 44 0.88 20.39 21.07
CA HIS A 44 -0.14 19.67 21.83
C HIS A 44 0.41 18.61 22.79
N GLY A 45 1.73 18.42 22.88
CA GLY A 45 2.34 17.51 23.85
C GLY A 45 2.04 16.02 23.59
N LEU A 46 1.59 15.70 22.38
CA LEU A 46 1.51 14.33 21.90
C LEU A 46 2.95 13.83 21.77
N GLY A 47 3.34 12.74 22.43
CA GLY A 47 4.69 12.18 22.25
C GLY A 47 4.98 11.88 20.77
N ALA A 48 6.24 11.61 20.41
CA ALA A 48 6.61 11.32 19.02
C ALA A 48 5.82 10.13 18.47
N LEU A 49 5.22 10.28 17.29
CA LEU A 49 4.42 9.23 16.66
C LEU A 49 5.15 8.71 15.41
N PRO A 50 5.34 7.38 15.28
CA PRO A 50 6.03 6.81 14.12
C PRO A 50 5.12 6.83 12.89
N GLY A 51 5.00 7.97 12.23
CA GLY A 51 4.28 8.17 11.00
C GLY A 51 5.20 8.42 9.80
N ARG A 52 4.68 8.20 8.59
CA ARG A 52 5.34 8.66 7.35
C ARG A 52 4.37 9.45 6.50
N GLU A 53 4.82 10.55 5.92
CA GLU A 53 4.06 11.22 4.87
C GLU A 53 4.03 10.31 3.63
N LEU A 54 2.86 10.21 3.01
CA LEU A 54 2.75 9.57 1.71
C LEU A 54 2.62 10.64 0.65
N THR A 55 3.63 10.69 -0.22
CA THR A 55 3.72 11.71 -1.26
C THR A 55 3.16 11.25 -2.60
N ARG A 56 3.05 9.92 -2.79
CA ARG A 56 2.60 9.28 -4.04
C ARG A 56 2.26 7.80 -3.84
N SER A 57 1.59 7.22 -4.82
CA SER A 57 1.52 5.77 -5.00
C SER A 57 2.39 5.33 -6.19
N VAL A 58 3.06 4.20 -6.04
CA VAL A 58 3.85 3.53 -7.08
C VAL A 58 3.17 2.22 -7.40
N LEU A 59 2.80 2.04 -8.67
CA LEU A 59 2.26 0.77 -9.15
C LEU A 59 3.39 -0.18 -9.53
N VAL A 60 3.31 -1.41 -9.05
CA VAL A 60 4.20 -2.52 -9.39
C VAL A 60 3.42 -3.58 -10.15
N LEU A 61 3.90 -3.92 -11.35
CA LEU A 61 3.43 -5.07 -12.11
C LEU A 61 4.33 -6.27 -11.83
N ALA A 62 3.77 -7.33 -11.27
CA ALA A 62 4.50 -8.55 -10.98
C ALA A 62 4.00 -9.73 -11.83
N ARG A 63 4.96 -10.43 -12.42
CA ARG A 63 4.77 -11.71 -13.14
C ARG A 63 5.49 -12.82 -12.35
N PRO A 64 4.86 -13.32 -11.29
CA PRO A 64 5.49 -14.20 -10.31
C PRO A 64 5.74 -15.62 -10.86
N GLN A 65 6.65 -16.35 -10.22
CA GLN A 65 7.06 -17.68 -10.66
C GLN A 65 6.02 -18.75 -10.28
N VAL A 66 5.72 -19.63 -11.24
CA VAL A 66 4.82 -20.76 -11.04
C VAL A 66 5.54 -21.88 -10.28
N THR A 67 4.84 -22.44 -9.30
CA THR A 67 5.26 -23.58 -8.50
C THR A 67 4.20 -24.69 -8.62
N GLY A 68 4.52 -25.92 -8.20
CA GLY A 68 3.55 -27.04 -8.22
C GLY A 68 2.30 -26.81 -7.35
N GLU A 69 2.35 -25.85 -6.42
CA GLU A 69 1.27 -25.54 -5.48
C GLU A 69 0.52 -24.24 -5.77
N GLY A 70 0.89 -23.51 -6.82
CA GLY A 70 0.37 -22.16 -7.10
C GLY A 70 1.51 -21.24 -7.50
N VAL A 71 1.45 -19.98 -7.10
CA VAL A 71 2.44 -18.98 -7.50
C VAL A 71 3.14 -18.43 -6.27
N SER A 72 4.47 -18.47 -6.24
CA SER A 72 5.25 -17.88 -5.15
C SER A 72 5.56 -16.42 -5.44
N PHE A 73 5.29 -15.54 -4.48
CA PHE A 73 5.61 -14.12 -4.56
C PHE A 73 6.30 -13.64 -3.27
N ASP A 74 7.42 -12.95 -3.43
CA ASP A 74 8.17 -12.33 -2.35
C ASP A 74 8.10 -10.80 -2.47
N ALA A 75 7.42 -10.17 -1.51
CA ALA A 75 7.21 -8.72 -1.48
C ALA A 75 8.48 -7.95 -1.09
N ARG A 76 9.40 -8.57 -0.35
CA ARG A 76 10.57 -7.90 0.25
C ARG A 76 11.46 -7.17 -0.77
N PRO A 77 11.93 -7.81 -1.87
CA PRO A 77 12.80 -7.12 -2.84
C PRO A 77 12.10 -5.95 -3.52
N VAL A 78 10.79 -6.06 -3.78
CA VAL A 78 9.99 -4.99 -4.39
C VAL A 78 9.84 -3.83 -3.40
N MET A 79 9.46 -4.12 -2.17
CA MET A 79 9.31 -3.10 -1.13
C MET A 79 10.62 -2.39 -0.84
N GLN A 80 11.74 -3.13 -0.79
CA GLN A 80 13.07 -2.56 -0.62
C GLN A 80 13.41 -1.60 -1.77
N LEU A 81 13.30 -2.06 -3.02
CA LEU A 81 13.60 -1.25 -4.20
C LEU A 81 12.78 0.04 -4.25
N VAL A 82 11.47 -0.05 -4.00
CA VAL A 82 10.60 1.13 -4.04
C VAL A 82 10.92 2.08 -2.89
N ARG A 83 11.21 1.58 -1.68
CA ARG A 83 11.58 2.42 -0.54
C ARG A 83 12.93 3.11 -0.73
N GLU A 84 13.90 2.45 -1.37
CA GLU A 84 15.20 3.05 -1.70
C GLU A 84 15.04 4.19 -2.70
N LYS A 85 14.18 4.03 -3.71
CA LYS A 85 13.99 5.04 -4.77
C LYS A 85 12.98 6.12 -4.42
N TRP A 86 11.95 5.77 -3.66
CA TRP A 86 10.84 6.64 -3.26
C TRP A 86 10.40 6.31 -1.81
N PRO A 87 11.14 6.80 -0.80
CA PRO A 87 10.92 6.41 0.60
C PRO A 87 9.52 6.73 1.14
N ALA A 88 8.88 7.77 0.59
CA ALA A 88 7.54 8.23 0.96
C ALA A 88 6.43 7.73 0.01
N ALA A 89 6.67 6.68 -0.79
CA ALA A 89 5.66 6.10 -1.66
C ALA A 89 4.84 5.02 -0.96
N GLY A 90 3.54 4.99 -1.26
CA GLY A 90 2.69 3.81 -1.15
C GLY A 90 2.96 2.86 -2.32
N ILE A 91 2.76 1.55 -2.14
CA ILE A 91 3.02 0.57 -3.19
C ILE A 91 1.73 -0.20 -3.52
N ASP A 92 1.22 -0.01 -4.73
CA ASP A 92 0.10 -0.78 -5.26
C ASP A 92 0.65 -1.93 -6.11
N LEU A 93 0.15 -3.15 -5.88
CA LEU A 93 0.55 -4.34 -6.62
C LEU A 93 -0.56 -4.74 -7.58
N LEU A 94 -0.18 -5.03 -8.83
CA LEU A 94 -0.95 -5.88 -9.72
C LEU A 94 -0.12 -7.13 -10.05
N LEU A 95 -0.75 -8.30 -9.89
CA LEU A 95 -0.16 -9.61 -10.04
C LEU A 95 -0.95 -10.38 -11.10
N ARG A 96 -0.29 -10.78 -12.19
CA ARG A 96 -0.92 -11.63 -13.20
C ARG A 96 -0.55 -13.09 -12.98
N LEU A 97 -1.56 -13.92 -12.74
CA LEU A 97 -1.41 -15.36 -12.62
C LEU A 97 -1.35 -16.04 -14.00
N PRO A 98 -0.84 -17.27 -14.11
CA PRO A 98 -0.72 -18.00 -15.38
C PRO A 98 -2.06 -18.27 -16.08
N ASP A 99 -3.13 -18.42 -15.31
CA ASP A 99 -4.49 -18.60 -15.82
C ASP A 99 -5.11 -17.29 -16.35
N GLY A 100 -4.36 -16.18 -16.29
CA GLY A 100 -4.79 -14.86 -16.74
C GLY A 100 -5.51 -14.05 -15.66
N THR A 101 -5.77 -14.61 -14.48
CA THR A 101 -6.37 -13.89 -13.35
C THR A 101 -5.46 -12.76 -12.91
N ILE A 102 -6.02 -11.58 -12.69
CA ILE A 102 -5.32 -10.43 -12.11
C ILE A 102 -5.72 -10.31 -10.65
N LEU A 103 -4.73 -10.28 -9.77
CA LEU A 103 -4.89 -9.96 -8.37
C LEU A 103 -4.26 -8.60 -8.09
N GLY A 104 -4.85 -7.81 -7.18
CA GLY A 104 -4.28 -6.54 -6.78
C GLY A 104 -4.58 -6.15 -5.36
N GLY A 105 -3.70 -5.34 -4.79
CA GLY A 105 -3.77 -4.89 -3.40
C GLY A 105 -2.60 -3.99 -3.02
N GLU A 106 -2.66 -3.42 -1.83
CA GLU A 106 -1.55 -2.64 -1.29
C GLU A 106 -0.46 -3.60 -0.79
N LEU A 107 0.76 -3.43 -1.29
CA LEU A 107 1.87 -4.32 -0.95
C LEU A 107 2.27 -4.19 0.53
N GLU A 108 1.93 -3.08 1.19
CA GLU A 108 2.14 -2.90 2.63
C GLU A 108 1.34 -3.86 3.52
N HIS A 109 0.33 -4.53 2.97
CA HIS A 109 -0.43 -5.58 3.66
C HIS A 109 0.13 -6.98 3.39
N ALA A 110 1.12 -7.12 2.52
CA ALA A 110 1.78 -8.39 2.25
C ALA A 110 2.69 -8.81 3.44
N PRO A 111 2.81 -10.11 3.72
CA PRO A 111 3.81 -10.63 4.65
C PRO A 111 5.24 -10.22 4.24
N ASP A 112 6.02 -9.73 5.21
CA ASP A 112 7.39 -9.25 5.02
C ASP A 112 8.45 -10.20 5.60
N ASP A 113 8.03 -11.32 6.17
CA ASP A 113 8.89 -12.34 6.80
C ASP A 113 9.28 -13.46 5.82
N ARG A 114 8.41 -13.78 4.86
CA ARG A 114 8.58 -14.90 3.94
C ARG A 114 7.84 -14.74 2.61
N PRO A 115 8.26 -15.45 1.55
CA PRO A 115 7.47 -15.58 0.33
C PRO A 115 6.10 -16.21 0.61
N VAL A 116 5.08 -15.78 -0.13
CA VAL A 116 3.71 -16.27 0.00
C VAL A 116 3.33 -17.07 -1.23
N VAL A 117 2.70 -18.23 -1.01
CA VAL A 117 2.08 -19.00 -2.09
C VAL A 117 0.67 -18.46 -2.32
N ILE A 118 0.43 -18.02 -3.56
CA ILE A 118 -0.80 -17.39 -4.02
C ILE A 118 -1.52 -18.37 -4.94
N ARG A 119 -2.81 -18.59 -4.67
CA ARG A 119 -3.70 -19.44 -5.46
C ARG A 119 -4.91 -18.61 -5.89
N ALA A 120 -5.27 -18.63 -7.16
CA ALA A 120 -6.37 -17.82 -7.71
C ALA A 120 -7.71 -18.09 -6.99
N GLN A 121 -7.97 -19.35 -6.63
CA GLN A 121 -9.22 -19.78 -6.01
C GLN A 121 -9.34 -19.36 -4.54
N ARG A 122 -8.22 -19.02 -3.90
CA ARG A 122 -8.15 -18.60 -2.50
C ARG A 122 -7.03 -17.59 -2.35
N PRO A 123 -7.21 -16.35 -2.83
CA PRO A 123 -6.19 -15.34 -2.71
C PRO A 123 -5.95 -15.00 -1.22
N PRO A 124 -4.73 -14.59 -0.85
CA PRO A 124 -4.46 -13.99 0.45
C PRO A 124 -5.40 -12.82 0.72
N LYS A 125 -5.75 -12.57 2.00
CA LYS A 125 -6.71 -11.50 2.37
C LYS A 125 -6.34 -10.09 1.88
N TRP A 126 -5.06 -9.83 1.63
CA TRP A 126 -4.57 -8.55 1.16
C TRP A 126 -4.62 -8.38 -0.37
N LEU A 127 -5.07 -9.43 -1.08
CA LEU A 127 -5.23 -9.45 -2.53
C LEU A 127 -6.69 -9.70 -2.90
N GLU A 128 -7.14 -8.93 -3.88
CA GLU A 128 -8.48 -9.06 -4.45
C GLU A 128 -8.39 -9.29 -5.96
N VAL A 129 -9.39 -9.99 -6.50
CA VAL A 129 -9.50 -10.16 -7.95
C VAL A 129 -9.80 -8.81 -8.58
N ARG A 130 -9.00 -8.42 -9.56
CA ARG A 130 -9.13 -7.17 -10.30
C ARG A 130 -9.58 -7.43 -11.74
N PRO A 131 -10.28 -6.48 -12.38
CA PRO A 131 -10.63 -6.57 -13.79
C PRO A 131 -9.38 -6.69 -14.67
N ALA A 132 -9.40 -7.57 -15.68
CA ALA A 132 -8.27 -7.75 -16.59
C ALA A 132 -7.89 -6.46 -17.36
N ALA A 133 -8.85 -5.55 -17.58
CA ALA A 133 -8.62 -4.26 -18.20
C ALA A 133 -7.63 -3.38 -17.40
N GLU A 134 -7.60 -3.52 -16.08
CA GLU A 134 -6.68 -2.79 -15.21
C GLU A 134 -5.23 -3.19 -15.50
N TRP A 135 -4.94 -4.47 -15.71
CA TRP A 135 -3.60 -4.92 -16.12
C TRP A 135 -3.19 -4.35 -17.48
N SER A 136 -4.06 -4.45 -18.49
CA SER A 136 -3.77 -3.98 -19.86
C SER A 136 -3.45 -2.48 -19.92
N GLN A 137 -4.06 -1.68 -19.03
CA GLN A 137 -3.77 -0.26 -18.90
C GLN A 137 -2.31 0.02 -18.52
N TRP A 138 -1.62 -0.91 -17.85
CA TRP A 138 -0.27 -0.69 -17.35
C TRP A 138 0.77 -1.57 -18.04
N ASP A 139 0.37 -2.72 -18.57
CA ASP A 139 1.26 -3.70 -19.20
C ASP A 139 2.09 -3.11 -20.35
N HIS A 140 1.48 -2.20 -21.12
CA HIS A 140 2.15 -1.52 -22.23
C HIS A 140 3.27 -0.56 -21.79
N LEU A 141 3.27 -0.12 -20.51
CA LEU A 141 4.31 0.71 -19.92
C LEU A 141 5.45 -0.12 -19.32
N GLY A 142 5.17 -1.37 -18.90
CA GLY A 142 6.14 -2.27 -18.26
C GLY A 142 6.85 -3.25 -19.20
N ALA A 143 6.55 -3.25 -20.50
CA ALA A 143 7.15 -4.14 -21.51
C ALA A 143 8.33 -3.50 -22.28
N ARG A 144 9.01 -2.49 -21.71
CA ARG A 144 10.20 -1.85 -22.28
C ARG A 144 11.41 -2.01 -21.37
#